data_AF-A0A1B6H028-F1
#
_entry.id   AF-A0A1B6H028-F1
#
_cell.length_a   1.000
_cell.length_b   1.000
_cell.length_c   1.000
_cell.angle_alpha   90.00
_cell.angle_beta   90.00
_cell.angle_gamma   90.00
#
_symmetry.space_group_name_H-M   'P 1'
#
loop_
_entity.id
_entity.type
_entity.pdbx_description
1 polymer ?
#
loop_
_entity_poly.entity_id
_entity_poly.type
_entity_poly.pdbx_seq_one_letter_code
_entity_poly.pdbx_strand_id
1 'polypeptide(L)'
;MNRRDGVNSKSRFGLALASLGDINKDGFGDVAVGAPYDGPQERGAVYIYHGSPTGIREKPSQIIRTSDLGLPLTTFGFSLSGGVDMDENQYPDLIVGAYESDTAVFLKARPVVKMMASVEFLSDQKQVVLEEQNCTLKDGSRVACLSLKMCLEYSGLGVDPRLDFNVQLILDSKKIKSPRMCFLSAEGQSFQNQTLTLDKGLQRCQEVFVYIKPGIRDKLTTLDAEMRYGLRGEASQTTYSRRRYRRTLSPVLDLNEPLNRKDSITIQKNCGKDNICIPNLRITAIPNVKRYLLGSKERLFVDVVVINEGEDAFEAVFDMKVPPGINYVNIERVDVERDVLVQCSAPSFINNNTLHCDIGNPLPKEKTVHFKVLLQPFHKAGMKARYEFDIAVNSTNPENITSSGDNFQHLVVPIWVETDLILQGSSHPAMVHYNTSLYSENK
;
A
#
# COMPACT_ATOMS: atom_id res chain seq x y z
N MET A 1 26.35 3.38 -27.82
CA MET A 1 26.56 1.97 -28.21
C MET A 1 25.19 1.31 -28.26
N ASN A 2 24.64 1.04 -29.44
CA ASN A 2 23.34 0.36 -29.59
C ASN A 2 23.58 -1.11 -29.93
N ARG A 3 24.07 -1.89 -28.96
CA ARG A 3 24.27 -3.34 -29.11
C ARG A 3 23.11 -4.07 -28.42
N ARG A 4 22.60 -5.11 -29.07
CA ARG A 4 21.65 -6.06 -28.47
C ARG A 4 22.26 -7.44 -28.45
N ASP A 5 22.16 -8.09 -27.31
CA ASP A 5 22.60 -9.47 -27.13
C ASP A 5 21.39 -10.38 -26.94
N GLY A 6 21.49 -11.59 -27.47
CA GLY A 6 20.50 -12.64 -27.22
C GLY A 6 20.52 -13.08 -25.76
N VAL A 7 19.38 -13.58 -25.28
CA VAL A 7 19.23 -14.00 -23.88
C VAL A 7 19.99 -15.29 -23.60
N ASN A 8 20.02 -16.22 -24.55
CA ASN A 8 20.64 -17.53 -24.40
C ASN A 8 21.94 -17.67 -25.20
N SER A 9 22.95 -18.27 -24.58
CA SER A 9 24.21 -18.66 -25.24
C SER A 9 23.95 -19.63 -26.40
N LYS A 10 24.73 -19.51 -27.48
CA LYS A 10 24.66 -20.37 -28.69
C LYS A 10 23.35 -20.31 -29.49
N SER A 11 22.38 -19.48 -29.08
CA SER A 11 21.11 -19.24 -29.80
C SER A 11 21.26 -18.71 -31.23
N ARG A 12 22.45 -18.14 -31.54
CA ARG A 12 22.74 -17.37 -32.75
C ARG A 12 21.74 -16.24 -33.00
N PHE A 13 21.36 -15.55 -31.92
CA PHE A 13 20.60 -14.31 -32.04
C PHE A 13 21.29 -13.34 -33.00
N GLY A 14 20.52 -12.82 -33.98
CA GLY A 14 21.05 -11.94 -35.02
C GLY A 14 21.54 -12.67 -36.27
N LEU A 15 21.36 -14.00 -36.38
CA LEU A 15 21.72 -14.73 -37.60
C LEU A 15 20.91 -14.27 -38.81
N ALA A 16 19.63 -13.98 -38.61
CA ALA A 16 18.75 -13.41 -39.62
C ALA A 16 18.16 -12.09 -39.13
N LEU A 17 18.05 -11.13 -40.04
CA LEU A 17 17.45 -9.83 -39.82
C LEU A 17 16.47 -9.54 -40.94
N ALA A 18 15.28 -9.06 -40.61
CA ALA A 18 14.32 -8.57 -41.58
C ALA A 18 13.74 -7.24 -41.12
N SER A 19 13.64 -6.28 -42.04
CA SER A 19 12.79 -5.11 -41.85
C SER A 19 11.34 -5.54 -41.91
N LEU A 20 10.53 -5.12 -40.94
CA LEU A 20 9.09 -5.38 -40.94
C LEU A 20 8.30 -4.19 -41.51
N GLY A 21 8.97 -3.12 -41.94
CA GLY A 21 8.29 -1.84 -42.13
C GLY A 21 7.71 -1.36 -40.80
N ASP A 22 6.56 -0.71 -40.82
CA ASP A 22 5.83 -0.29 -39.63
C ASP A 22 4.70 -1.31 -39.35
N ILE A 23 4.98 -2.28 -38.47
CA ILE A 23 4.13 -3.46 -38.19
C ILE A 23 2.98 -3.13 -37.23
N ASN A 24 3.08 -2.04 -36.47
CA ASN A 24 2.03 -1.59 -35.56
C ASN A 24 1.37 -0.26 -35.99
N LYS A 25 1.83 0.34 -37.09
CA LYS A 25 1.37 1.63 -37.65
C LYS A 25 1.55 2.77 -36.66
N ASP A 26 2.66 2.80 -35.93
CA ASP A 26 2.98 3.87 -34.97
C ASP A 26 3.81 5.02 -35.59
N GLY A 27 4.21 4.88 -36.86
CA GLY A 27 5.00 5.85 -37.60
C GLY A 27 6.50 5.53 -37.64
N PHE A 28 6.94 4.46 -36.98
CA PHE A 28 8.35 4.05 -36.94
C PHE A 28 8.55 2.66 -37.57
N GLY A 29 9.74 2.44 -38.13
CA GLY A 29 10.10 1.14 -38.70
C GLY A 29 10.55 0.14 -37.63
N ASP A 30 10.08 -1.10 -37.77
CA ASP A 30 10.28 -2.22 -36.87
C ASP A 30 11.17 -3.30 -37.49
N VAL A 31 11.76 -4.14 -36.65
CA VAL A 31 12.74 -5.16 -37.07
C VAL A 31 12.43 -6.51 -36.42
N ALA A 32 12.53 -7.58 -37.22
CA ALA A 32 12.56 -8.95 -36.73
C ALA A 32 14.01 -9.48 -36.68
N VAL A 33 14.33 -10.19 -35.60
CA VAL A 33 15.64 -10.81 -35.38
C VAL A 33 15.47 -12.30 -35.14
N GLY A 34 16.14 -13.11 -35.95
CA GLY A 34 16.12 -14.57 -35.86
C GLY A 34 17.14 -15.11 -34.87
N ALA A 35 16.74 -16.10 -34.08
CA ALA A 35 17.58 -16.86 -33.17
C ALA A 35 17.23 -18.35 -33.28
N PRO A 36 17.69 -19.04 -34.34
CA PRO A 36 17.20 -20.37 -34.72
C PRO A 36 17.49 -21.50 -33.72
N TYR A 37 18.36 -21.28 -32.75
CA TYR A 37 18.71 -22.25 -31.71
C TYR A 37 18.28 -21.79 -30.31
N ASP A 38 17.37 -20.82 -30.24
CA ASP A 38 16.85 -20.29 -28.98
C ASP A 38 15.59 -21.04 -28.49
N GLY A 39 15.14 -20.71 -27.28
CA GLY A 39 13.90 -21.23 -26.70
C GLY A 39 14.00 -22.67 -26.19
N PRO A 40 12.88 -23.24 -25.73
CA PRO A 40 12.84 -24.60 -25.20
C PRO A 40 13.32 -25.61 -26.24
N GLN A 41 14.23 -26.50 -25.84
CA GLN A 41 14.82 -27.54 -26.70
C GLN A 41 15.54 -26.99 -27.94
N GLU A 42 16.00 -25.73 -27.91
CA GLU A 42 16.79 -25.10 -28.99
C GLU A 42 16.06 -25.11 -30.35
N ARG A 43 14.73 -25.02 -30.32
CA ARG A 43 13.88 -25.11 -31.51
C ARG A 43 13.82 -23.84 -32.35
N GLY A 44 14.26 -22.73 -31.78
CA GLY A 44 14.33 -21.43 -32.44
C GLY A 44 13.25 -20.45 -31.98
N ALA A 45 13.59 -19.16 -32.10
CA ALA A 45 12.71 -18.04 -31.80
C ALA A 45 12.93 -16.87 -32.77
N VAL A 46 11.91 -16.03 -32.89
CA VAL A 46 11.98 -14.74 -33.59
C VAL A 46 11.60 -13.63 -32.63
N TYR A 47 12.43 -12.60 -32.58
CA TYR A 47 12.25 -11.43 -31.72
C TYR A 47 11.79 -10.25 -32.56
N ILE A 48 10.71 -9.61 -32.14
CA ILE A 48 10.18 -8.39 -32.77
C ILE A 48 10.59 -7.20 -31.91
N TYR A 49 11.16 -6.18 -32.54
CA TYR A 49 11.55 -4.93 -31.90
C TYR A 49 10.86 -3.77 -32.60
N HIS A 50 10.08 -2.99 -31.83
CA HIS A 50 9.47 -1.79 -32.37
C HIS A 50 10.48 -0.63 -32.50
N GLY A 51 10.27 0.19 -33.51
CA GLY A 51 10.89 1.49 -33.66
C GLY A 51 10.41 2.50 -32.61
N SER A 52 11.08 3.64 -32.55
CA SER A 52 10.71 4.80 -31.72
C SER A 52 11.42 6.05 -32.25
N PRO A 53 11.04 7.26 -31.79
CA PRO A 53 11.75 8.49 -32.16
C PRO A 53 13.24 8.47 -31.86
N THR A 54 13.68 7.69 -30.86
CA THR A 54 15.08 7.58 -30.43
C THR A 54 15.82 6.37 -31.02
N GLY A 55 15.22 5.69 -32.00
CA GLY A 55 15.74 4.46 -32.60
C GLY A 55 14.95 3.22 -32.16
N ILE A 56 15.53 2.04 -32.26
CA ILE A 56 14.80 0.79 -31.98
C ILE A 56 14.77 0.54 -30.45
N ARG A 57 13.62 0.12 -29.89
CA ARG A 57 13.45 -0.12 -28.44
C ARG A 57 14.37 -1.22 -27.90
N GLU A 58 14.84 -1.07 -26.66
CA GLU A 58 15.79 -2.04 -26.05
C GLU A 58 15.16 -3.42 -25.80
N LYS A 59 13.92 -3.44 -25.31
CA LYS A 59 13.18 -4.67 -25.04
C LYS A 59 12.38 -5.10 -26.28
N PRO A 60 12.36 -6.40 -26.62
CA PRO A 60 11.50 -6.90 -27.68
C PRO A 60 10.03 -6.70 -27.31
N SER A 61 9.21 -6.27 -28.27
CA SER A 61 7.76 -6.14 -28.10
C SER A 61 7.05 -7.49 -28.15
N GLN A 62 7.61 -8.45 -28.89
CA GLN A 62 7.10 -9.81 -28.99
C GLN A 62 8.26 -10.79 -29.19
N ILE A 63 8.13 -11.99 -28.60
CA ILE A 63 9.02 -13.13 -28.87
C ILE A 63 8.13 -14.27 -29.32
N ILE A 64 8.40 -14.78 -30.51
CA ILE A 64 7.62 -15.83 -31.16
C ILE A 64 8.44 -17.11 -31.11
N ARG A 65 7.96 -18.12 -30.37
CA ARG A 65 8.60 -19.44 -30.28
C ARG A 65 7.76 -20.49 -30.98
N THR A 66 8.39 -21.56 -31.42
CA THR A 66 7.70 -22.72 -32.01
C THR A 66 6.70 -23.36 -31.04
N SER A 67 7.01 -23.34 -29.74
CA SER A 67 6.10 -23.78 -28.67
C SER A 67 4.79 -23.00 -28.63
N ASP A 68 4.86 -21.69 -28.88
CA ASP A 68 3.70 -20.79 -28.81
C ASP A 68 2.76 -21.03 -30.01
N LEU A 69 3.30 -21.55 -31.10
CA LEU A 69 2.57 -21.94 -32.31
C LEU A 69 2.02 -23.37 -32.24
N GLY A 70 2.43 -24.17 -31.24
CA GLY A 70 2.10 -25.60 -31.16
C GLY A 70 2.72 -26.44 -32.28
N LEU A 71 3.78 -25.94 -32.93
CA LEU A 71 4.45 -26.59 -34.05
C LEU A 71 5.80 -27.17 -33.59
N PRO A 72 6.10 -28.46 -33.85
CA PRO A 72 7.36 -29.06 -33.46
C PRO A 72 8.48 -28.77 -34.47
N LEU A 73 8.71 -27.50 -34.78
CA LEU A 73 9.75 -27.07 -35.73
C LEU A 73 11.12 -26.97 -35.05
N THR A 74 12.18 -27.13 -35.83
CA THR A 74 13.59 -26.86 -35.48
C THR A 74 14.15 -25.79 -36.41
N THR A 75 15.20 -25.07 -35.98
CA THR A 75 15.81 -23.96 -36.74
C THR A 75 14.87 -22.81 -37.10
N PHE A 76 13.79 -22.64 -36.35
CA PHE A 76 12.81 -21.57 -36.60
C PHE A 76 13.42 -20.19 -36.40
N GLY A 77 13.39 -19.37 -37.45
CA GLY A 77 14.06 -18.06 -37.44
C GLY A 77 15.42 -18.06 -38.13
N PHE A 78 15.78 -19.13 -38.85
CA PHE A 78 17.02 -19.19 -39.61
C PHE A 78 17.04 -18.23 -40.81
N SER A 79 15.88 -18.02 -41.44
CA SER A 79 15.67 -17.00 -42.47
C SER A 79 14.37 -16.25 -42.20
N LEU A 80 14.35 -14.96 -42.55
CA LEU A 80 13.23 -14.07 -42.31
C LEU A 80 12.97 -13.23 -43.56
N SER A 81 11.70 -12.97 -43.87
CA SER A 81 11.28 -12.00 -44.88
C SER A 81 9.99 -11.34 -44.43
N GLY A 82 9.97 -10.01 -44.34
CA GLY A 82 8.81 -9.24 -43.89
C GLY A 82 8.71 -7.90 -44.59
N GLY A 83 7.79 -7.05 -44.11
CA GLY A 83 7.61 -5.69 -44.63
C GLY A 83 6.63 -5.57 -45.79
N VAL A 84 5.93 -6.66 -46.14
CA VAL A 84 4.91 -6.69 -47.18
C VAL A 84 3.62 -7.23 -46.58
N ASP A 85 2.52 -6.53 -46.82
CA ASP A 85 1.16 -7.00 -46.51
C ASP A 85 0.75 -8.06 -47.55
N MET A 86 0.57 -9.30 -47.11
CA MET A 86 0.28 -10.44 -47.97
C MET A 86 -1.17 -10.92 -47.86
N ASP A 87 -1.95 -10.39 -46.91
CA ASP A 87 -3.36 -10.73 -46.72
C ASP A 87 -4.32 -9.53 -46.89
N GLU A 88 -3.80 -8.39 -47.35
CA GLU A 88 -4.50 -7.14 -47.65
C GLU A 88 -5.19 -6.52 -46.43
N ASN A 89 -4.66 -6.76 -45.23
CA ASN A 89 -5.21 -6.20 -43.99
C ASN A 89 -4.62 -4.82 -43.61
N GLN A 90 -3.74 -4.27 -44.45
CA GLN A 90 -3.00 -3.00 -44.33
C GLN A 90 -1.79 -3.04 -43.39
N TYR A 91 -1.50 -4.17 -42.74
CA TYR A 91 -0.33 -4.37 -41.90
C TYR A 91 0.68 -5.30 -42.59
N PRO A 92 1.99 -5.02 -42.50
CA PRO A 92 3.00 -5.88 -43.09
C PRO A 92 3.11 -7.21 -42.33
N ASP A 93 3.27 -8.30 -43.08
CA ASP A 93 3.37 -9.66 -42.54
C ASP A 93 4.82 -10.14 -42.46
N LEU A 94 5.01 -11.34 -41.88
CA LEU A 94 6.32 -11.97 -41.69
C LEU A 94 6.30 -13.44 -42.12
N ILE A 95 7.27 -13.85 -42.93
CA ILE A 95 7.58 -15.25 -43.23
C ILE A 95 8.85 -15.66 -42.48
N VAL A 96 8.79 -16.83 -41.84
CA VAL A 96 9.88 -17.42 -41.07
C VAL A 96 10.26 -18.78 -41.63
N GLY A 97 11.53 -18.96 -41.99
CA GLY A 97 12.06 -20.26 -42.43
C GLY A 97 12.54 -21.13 -41.27
N ALA A 98 12.30 -22.43 -41.41
CA ALA A 98 12.76 -23.51 -40.53
C ALA A 98 13.28 -24.67 -41.40
N TYR A 99 14.52 -24.54 -41.89
CA TYR A 99 15.02 -25.39 -42.98
C TYR A 99 15.17 -26.86 -42.56
N GLU A 100 15.58 -27.16 -41.33
CA GLU A 100 15.68 -28.56 -40.86
C GLU A 100 14.33 -29.27 -40.74
N SER A 101 13.25 -28.49 -40.75
CA SER A 101 11.88 -28.98 -40.72
C SER A 101 11.19 -28.89 -42.09
N ASP A 102 11.92 -28.57 -43.17
CA ASP A 102 11.38 -28.38 -44.52
C ASP A 102 10.15 -27.45 -44.58
N THR A 103 10.09 -26.45 -43.69
CA THR A 103 8.87 -25.66 -43.45
C THR A 103 9.16 -24.16 -43.49
N ALA A 104 8.24 -23.40 -44.07
CA ALA A 104 8.13 -21.95 -43.91
C ALA A 104 6.81 -21.59 -43.23
N VAL A 105 6.85 -20.69 -42.26
CA VAL A 105 5.69 -20.24 -41.48
C VAL A 105 5.32 -18.83 -41.89
N PHE A 106 4.06 -18.64 -42.30
CA PHE A 106 3.49 -17.33 -42.61
C PHE A 106 2.74 -16.79 -41.39
N LEU A 107 3.23 -15.68 -40.84
CA LEU A 107 2.68 -14.98 -39.68
C LEU A 107 2.05 -13.66 -40.13
N LYS A 108 0.78 -13.48 -39.77
CA LYS A 108 0.02 -12.30 -40.16
C LYS A 108 -0.01 -11.26 -39.05
N ALA A 109 0.17 -9.99 -39.39
CA ALA A 109 0.04 -8.91 -38.43
C ALA A 109 -1.44 -8.63 -38.12
N ARG A 110 -1.77 -8.42 -36.84
CA ARG A 110 -3.15 -8.13 -36.40
C ARG A 110 -3.39 -6.62 -36.40
N PRO A 111 -4.59 -6.14 -36.79
CA PRO A 111 -4.92 -4.72 -36.68
C PRO A 111 -4.75 -4.18 -35.26
N VAL A 112 -4.18 -2.98 -35.13
CA VAL A 112 -3.84 -2.37 -33.83
C VAL A 112 -4.85 -1.28 -33.47
N VAL A 113 -5.46 -1.42 -32.29
CA VAL A 113 -6.41 -0.48 -31.70
C VAL A 113 -5.66 0.47 -30.78
N LYS A 114 -5.64 1.74 -31.16
CA LYS A 114 -5.11 2.84 -30.33
C LYS A 114 -6.25 3.41 -29.49
N MET A 115 -6.13 3.27 -28.17
CA MET A 115 -7.11 3.76 -27.21
C MET A 115 -6.70 5.10 -26.62
N MET A 116 -7.54 6.12 -26.77
CA MET A 116 -7.45 7.40 -26.09
C MET A 116 -8.44 7.40 -24.94
N ALA A 117 -7.92 7.20 -23.74
CA ALA A 117 -8.71 7.05 -22.53
C ALA A 117 -8.30 8.08 -21.47
N SER A 118 -9.27 8.63 -20.74
CA SER A 118 -9.04 9.49 -19.58
C SER A 118 -10.02 9.15 -18.45
N VAL A 119 -9.58 9.37 -17.22
CA VAL A 119 -10.39 9.27 -16.01
C VAL A 119 -9.99 10.42 -15.12
N GLU A 120 -10.94 11.25 -14.71
CA GLU A 120 -10.67 12.52 -14.03
C GLU A 120 -11.75 12.82 -12.99
N PHE A 121 -11.32 13.20 -11.78
CA PHE A 121 -12.21 13.79 -10.78
C PHE A 121 -12.58 15.20 -11.22
N LEU A 122 -13.88 15.47 -11.32
CA LEU A 122 -14.44 16.79 -11.58
C LEU A 122 -14.43 17.61 -10.29
N SER A 123 -13.28 18.20 -9.97
CA SER A 123 -13.06 19.10 -8.83
C SER A 123 -12.01 20.14 -9.20
N ASP A 124 -12.35 21.42 -9.06
CA ASP A 124 -11.48 22.55 -9.43
C ASP A 124 -10.18 22.57 -8.59
N GLN A 125 -10.27 22.16 -7.33
CA GLN A 125 -9.14 22.19 -6.39
C GLN A 125 -8.43 20.83 -6.25
N LYS A 126 -8.89 19.78 -6.96
CA LYS A 126 -8.46 18.38 -6.75
C LYS A 126 -8.45 18.00 -5.26
N GLN A 127 -9.45 18.50 -4.54
CA GLN A 127 -9.65 18.27 -3.12
C GLN A 127 -11.10 17.89 -2.83
N VAL A 128 -11.29 17.14 -1.75
CA VAL A 128 -12.61 16.76 -1.23
C VAL A 128 -12.75 17.16 0.23
N VAL A 129 -13.84 17.86 0.51
CA VAL A 129 -14.21 18.33 1.85
C VAL A 129 -15.16 17.29 2.46
N LEU A 130 -14.81 16.73 3.62
CA LEU A 130 -15.62 15.64 4.21
C LEU A 130 -16.90 16.17 4.88
N GLU A 131 -16.90 17.45 5.26
CA GLU A 131 -18.00 18.17 5.87
C GLU A 131 -19.12 18.48 4.86
N GLU A 132 -18.78 18.59 3.57
CA GLU A 132 -19.73 18.82 2.48
C GLU A 132 -20.44 17.53 2.06
N GLN A 133 -21.42 17.13 2.86
CA GLN A 133 -22.18 15.90 2.66
C GLN A 133 -23.35 16.09 1.68
N ASN A 134 -23.00 16.20 0.40
CA ASN A 134 -23.94 16.52 -0.69
C ASN A 134 -24.74 15.31 -1.20
N CYS A 135 -24.35 14.08 -0.88
CA CYS A 135 -25.05 12.87 -1.27
C CYS A 135 -25.69 12.15 -0.08
N THR A 136 -26.76 11.43 -0.34
CA THR A 136 -27.45 10.56 0.62
C THR A 136 -27.38 9.11 0.16
N LEU A 137 -26.98 8.23 1.08
CA LEU A 137 -27.02 6.78 0.89
C LEU A 137 -28.43 6.23 1.12
N LYS A 138 -28.66 4.97 0.75
CA LYS A 138 -29.96 4.26 0.90
C LYS A 138 -30.41 4.14 2.36
N ASP A 139 -29.49 4.18 3.30
CA ASP A 139 -29.75 4.15 4.74
C ASP A 139 -30.15 5.53 5.32
N GLY A 140 -30.14 6.59 4.50
CA GLY A 140 -30.41 7.97 4.91
C GLY A 140 -29.18 8.74 5.41
N SER A 141 -28.01 8.10 5.48
CA SER A 141 -26.75 8.73 5.89
C SER A 141 -26.30 9.74 4.82
N ARG A 142 -25.92 10.94 5.26
CA ARG A 142 -25.31 11.95 4.37
C ARG A 142 -23.80 11.71 4.28
N VAL A 143 -23.26 11.75 3.07
CA VAL A 143 -21.85 11.47 2.77
C VAL A 143 -21.26 12.48 1.78
N ALA A 144 -19.95 12.70 1.89
CA ALA A 144 -19.20 13.47 0.90
C ALA A 144 -19.07 12.65 -0.40
N CYS A 145 -19.38 13.28 -1.53
CA CYS A 145 -19.37 12.64 -2.83
C CYS A 145 -18.71 13.52 -3.89
N LEU A 146 -18.17 12.85 -4.90
CA LEU A 146 -17.42 13.43 -6.00
C LEU A 146 -17.96 12.88 -7.31
N SER A 147 -17.83 13.68 -8.36
CA SER A 147 -18.07 13.20 -9.71
C SER A 147 -16.76 12.79 -10.37
N LEU A 148 -16.77 11.60 -10.97
CA LEU A 148 -15.67 11.03 -11.71
C LEU A 148 -16.08 10.88 -13.18
N LYS A 149 -15.39 11.60 -14.07
CA LYS A 149 -15.64 11.54 -15.51
C LYS A 149 -14.62 10.60 -16.15
N MET A 150 -15.12 9.59 -16.87
CA MET A 150 -14.30 8.75 -17.74
C MET A 150 -14.66 9.01 -19.19
N CYS A 151 -13.67 9.05 -20.07
CA CYS A 151 -13.86 9.18 -21.50
C CYS A 151 -13.00 8.14 -22.23
N LEU A 152 -13.56 7.50 -23.25
CA LEU A 152 -12.86 6.55 -24.11
C LEU A 152 -13.17 6.86 -25.57
N GLU A 153 -12.13 6.83 -26.40
CA GLU A 153 -12.18 6.91 -27.85
C GLU A 153 -11.16 5.92 -28.41
N TYR A 154 -11.51 5.21 -29.47
CA TYR A 154 -10.54 4.34 -30.14
C TYR A 154 -10.40 4.67 -31.62
N SER A 155 -9.19 4.44 -32.11
CA SER A 155 -8.83 4.56 -33.51
C SER A 155 -7.91 3.40 -33.91
N GLY A 156 -7.59 3.30 -35.20
CA GLY A 156 -6.73 2.22 -35.72
C GLY A 156 -6.99 1.96 -37.19
N LEU A 157 -5.94 1.63 -37.94
CA LEU A 157 -6.06 1.26 -39.35
C LEU A 157 -6.57 -0.18 -39.45
N GLY A 158 -7.39 -0.54 -40.45
CA GLY A 158 -7.93 -1.91 -40.60
C GLY A 158 -8.84 -2.42 -39.47
N VAL A 159 -9.10 -1.61 -38.43
CA VAL A 159 -9.97 -1.95 -37.30
C VAL A 159 -11.44 -1.74 -37.63
N ASP A 160 -12.28 -2.68 -37.17
CA ASP A 160 -13.75 -2.64 -37.29
C ASP A 160 -14.37 -1.32 -36.79
N PRO A 161 -15.47 -0.86 -37.44
CA PRO A 161 -16.14 0.39 -37.08
C PRO A 161 -16.80 0.37 -35.71
N ARG A 162 -17.04 -0.83 -35.14
CA ARG A 162 -17.62 -1.03 -33.82
C ARG A 162 -16.88 -2.13 -33.08
N LEU A 163 -16.45 -1.85 -31.85
CA LEU A 163 -15.76 -2.79 -30.98
C LEU A 163 -16.30 -2.74 -29.55
N ASP A 164 -16.25 -3.89 -28.89
CA ASP A 164 -16.62 -4.04 -27.49
C ASP A 164 -15.37 -4.04 -26.60
N PHE A 165 -15.43 -3.25 -25.53
CA PHE A 165 -14.37 -3.14 -24.53
C PHE A 165 -14.88 -3.53 -23.16
N ASN A 166 -14.07 -4.30 -22.43
CA ASN A 166 -14.25 -4.52 -21.01
C ASN A 166 -13.52 -3.41 -20.27
N VAL A 167 -14.26 -2.56 -19.56
CA VAL A 167 -13.72 -1.47 -18.75
C VAL A 167 -13.95 -1.79 -17.29
N GLN A 168 -12.88 -1.70 -16.50
CA GLN A 168 -12.91 -1.88 -15.06
C GLN A 168 -12.46 -0.59 -14.40
N LEU A 169 -13.31 -0.03 -13.54
CA LEU A 169 -12.98 1.12 -12.72
C LEU A 169 -12.73 0.65 -11.28
N ILE A 170 -11.60 1.07 -10.71
CA ILE A 170 -11.15 0.70 -9.35
C ILE A 170 -10.96 1.99 -8.56
N LEU A 171 -11.64 2.09 -7.43
CA LEU A 171 -11.57 3.23 -6.51
C LEU A 171 -10.66 2.90 -5.32
N ASP A 172 -9.92 3.91 -4.87
CA ASP A 172 -8.91 3.82 -3.83
C ASP A 172 -7.89 2.71 -4.12
N SER A 173 -7.31 2.73 -5.33
CA SER A 173 -6.44 1.66 -5.85
C SER A 173 -5.18 1.42 -5.00
N LYS A 174 -4.78 2.39 -4.16
CA LYS A 174 -3.73 2.23 -3.13
C LYS A 174 -4.18 1.40 -1.91
N LYS A 175 -5.48 1.31 -1.63
CA LYS A 175 -6.06 0.61 -0.46
C LYS A 175 -7.17 -0.38 -0.82
N ILE A 176 -6.84 -1.35 -1.67
CA ILE A 176 -7.79 -2.37 -2.15
C ILE A 176 -8.44 -3.19 -1.02
N LYS A 177 -7.71 -3.46 0.09
CA LYS A 177 -8.22 -4.27 1.22
C LYS A 177 -9.20 -3.53 2.12
N SER A 178 -9.07 -2.21 2.22
CA SER A 178 -9.88 -1.34 3.08
C SER A 178 -10.21 -0.04 2.34
N PRO A 179 -10.99 -0.13 1.24
CA PRO A 179 -11.24 1.00 0.37
C PRO A 179 -12.09 2.06 1.08
N ARG A 180 -11.64 3.31 0.99
CA ARG A 180 -12.32 4.49 1.57
C ARG A 180 -13.36 5.08 0.62
N MET A 181 -13.26 4.78 -0.66
CA MET A 181 -14.14 5.31 -1.71
C MET A 181 -14.97 4.20 -2.35
N CYS A 182 -16.26 4.47 -2.58
CA CYS A 182 -17.22 3.53 -3.16
C CYS A 182 -18.12 4.19 -4.20
N PHE A 183 -18.73 3.38 -5.06
CA PHE A 183 -19.70 3.84 -6.05
C PHE A 183 -21.04 4.17 -5.40
N LEU A 184 -21.63 5.33 -5.74
CA LEU A 184 -22.95 5.71 -5.21
C LEU A 184 -24.06 4.81 -5.78
N SER A 185 -23.95 4.37 -7.03
CA SER A 185 -24.89 3.44 -7.67
C SER A 185 -24.84 2.02 -7.08
N ALA A 186 -23.68 1.63 -6.54
CA ALA A 186 -23.42 0.30 -5.99
C ALA A 186 -22.69 0.43 -4.64
N GLU A 187 -23.46 0.84 -3.62
CA GLU A 187 -22.95 1.11 -2.27
C GLU A 187 -22.10 -0.05 -1.72
N GLY A 188 -20.98 0.29 -1.10
CA GLY A 188 -20.01 -0.67 -0.57
C GLY A 188 -19.05 -1.29 -1.61
N GLN A 189 -19.31 -1.16 -2.91
CA GLN A 189 -18.39 -1.63 -3.95
C GLN A 189 -17.36 -0.55 -4.28
N SER A 190 -16.09 -0.95 -4.32
CA SER A 190 -14.95 -0.09 -4.73
C SER A 190 -14.41 -0.42 -6.11
N PHE A 191 -14.99 -1.39 -6.81
CA PHE A 191 -14.67 -1.67 -8.20
C PHE A 191 -15.96 -1.93 -8.98
N GLN A 192 -15.96 -1.54 -10.25
CA GLN A 192 -17.08 -1.75 -11.16
C GLN A 192 -16.55 -2.21 -12.51
N ASN A 193 -17.12 -3.29 -13.03
CA ASN A 193 -16.83 -3.79 -14.36
C ASN A 193 -18.01 -3.45 -15.29
N GLN A 194 -17.71 -2.97 -16.48
CA GLN A 194 -18.72 -2.68 -17.49
C GLN A 194 -18.21 -3.03 -18.89
N THR A 195 -19.15 -3.42 -19.75
CA THR A 195 -18.88 -3.65 -21.17
C THR A 195 -19.39 -2.46 -21.95
N LEU A 196 -18.51 -1.80 -22.70
CA LEU A 196 -18.84 -0.65 -23.53
C LEU A 196 -18.62 -0.98 -24.99
N THR A 197 -19.66 -0.80 -25.80
CA THR A 197 -19.55 -0.76 -27.26
C THR A 197 -19.21 0.67 -27.68
N LEU A 198 -18.10 0.82 -28.39
CA LEU A 198 -17.63 2.09 -28.92
C LEU A 198 -17.71 2.07 -30.45
N ASP A 199 -17.93 3.26 -31.03
CA ASP A 199 -17.81 3.51 -32.47
C ASP A 199 -16.45 4.16 -32.76
N LYS A 200 -15.80 3.75 -33.85
CA LYS A 200 -14.46 4.21 -34.22
C LYS A 200 -14.41 5.73 -34.42
N GLY A 201 -13.47 6.39 -33.74
CA GLY A 201 -13.28 7.86 -33.82
C GLY A 201 -14.37 8.69 -33.14
N LEU A 202 -15.26 8.06 -32.38
CA LEU A 202 -16.28 8.76 -31.60
C LEU A 202 -15.97 8.64 -30.11
N GLN A 203 -15.71 9.77 -29.46
CA GLN A 203 -15.47 9.81 -28.03
C GLN A 203 -16.77 9.54 -27.25
N ARG A 204 -16.70 8.62 -26.30
CA ARG A 204 -17.77 8.33 -25.36
C ARG A 204 -17.33 8.66 -23.94
N CYS A 205 -18.04 9.57 -23.30
CA CYS A 205 -17.81 9.93 -21.90
C CYS A 205 -18.96 9.46 -21.01
N GLN A 206 -18.63 9.06 -19.79
CA GLN A 206 -19.58 8.70 -18.75
C GLN A 206 -19.15 9.35 -17.44
N GLU A 207 -20.13 9.89 -16.74
CA GLU A 207 -19.96 10.46 -15.41
C GLU A 207 -20.46 9.47 -14.37
N VAL A 208 -19.67 9.26 -13.32
CA VAL A 208 -19.95 8.32 -12.24
C VAL A 208 -19.78 9.01 -10.91
N PHE A 209 -20.82 8.95 -10.07
CA PHE A 209 -20.75 9.46 -8.70
C PHE A 209 -20.11 8.46 -7.76
N VAL A 210 -19.13 8.93 -7.01
CA VAL A 210 -18.41 8.16 -5.99
C VAL A 210 -18.54 8.88 -4.66
N TYR A 211 -18.57 8.14 -3.55
CA TYR A 211 -18.65 8.70 -2.20
C TYR A 211 -17.54 8.17 -1.31
N ILE A 212 -17.23 8.94 -0.27
CA ILE A 212 -16.23 8.57 0.74
C ILE A 212 -16.97 8.01 1.95
N LYS A 213 -16.50 6.86 2.45
CA LYS A 213 -17.09 6.23 3.63
C LYS A 213 -16.99 7.15 4.85
N PRO A 214 -18.03 7.23 5.69
CA PRO A 214 -17.94 7.96 6.94
C PRO A 214 -16.95 7.29 7.89
N GLY A 215 -16.29 8.08 8.75
CA GLY A 215 -15.41 7.56 9.80
C GLY A 215 -14.08 6.95 9.31
N ILE A 216 -13.59 7.33 8.13
CA ILE A 216 -12.27 6.89 7.65
C ILE A 216 -11.15 7.37 8.57
N ARG A 217 -10.26 6.44 8.95
CA ARG A 217 -9.07 6.74 9.77
C ARG A 217 -7.97 7.40 8.93
N ASP A 218 -7.59 6.79 7.81
CA ASP A 218 -6.57 7.37 6.94
C ASP A 218 -7.14 8.49 6.07
N LYS A 219 -6.82 9.73 6.46
CA LYS A 219 -7.13 10.96 5.73
C LYS A 219 -5.91 11.56 5.00
N LEU A 220 -4.74 10.93 5.13
CA LEU A 220 -3.48 11.44 4.56
C LEU A 220 -3.23 10.92 3.14
N THR A 221 -3.46 9.63 2.92
CA THR A 221 -3.20 8.99 1.63
C THR A 221 -4.19 9.50 0.57
N THR A 222 -3.69 9.85 -0.61
CA THR A 222 -4.54 10.26 -1.75
C THR A 222 -5.57 9.20 -2.08
N LEU A 223 -6.73 9.63 -2.57
CA LEU A 223 -7.77 8.77 -3.08
C LEU A 223 -7.58 8.62 -4.59
N ASP A 224 -7.20 7.43 -5.03
CA ASP A 224 -6.85 7.17 -6.43
C ASP A 224 -7.98 6.43 -7.14
N ALA A 225 -8.39 6.92 -8.31
CA ALA A 225 -9.27 6.19 -9.23
C ALA A 225 -8.43 5.66 -10.40
N GLU A 226 -8.49 4.35 -10.65
CA GLU A 226 -7.81 3.68 -11.74
C GLU A 226 -8.83 3.06 -12.70
N MET A 227 -8.76 3.44 -13.97
CA MET A 227 -9.52 2.83 -15.06
C MET A 227 -8.61 1.88 -15.85
N ARG A 228 -9.04 0.64 -15.99
CA ARG A 228 -8.43 -0.39 -16.82
C ARG A 228 -9.36 -0.74 -17.97
N TYR A 229 -8.81 -0.98 -19.16
CA TYR A 229 -9.60 -1.37 -20.31
C TYR A 229 -8.94 -2.52 -21.08
N GLY A 230 -9.76 -3.38 -21.68
CA GLY A 230 -9.34 -4.51 -22.47
C GLY A 230 -10.31 -4.76 -23.62
N LEU A 231 -9.83 -5.30 -24.73
CA LEU A 231 -10.69 -5.67 -25.85
C LEU A 231 -11.48 -6.95 -25.50
N ARG A 232 -12.79 -6.92 -25.72
CA ARG A 232 -13.64 -8.10 -25.47
C ARG A 232 -13.52 -9.06 -26.65
N GLY A 233 -12.97 -10.25 -26.42
CA GLY A 233 -12.86 -11.30 -27.43
C GLY A 233 -11.47 -11.91 -27.62
N GLU A 234 -10.44 -11.39 -26.95
CA GLU A 234 -9.09 -12.01 -26.97
C GLU A 234 -9.06 -13.43 -26.37
N ALA A 235 -10.05 -13.80 -25.55
CA ALA A 235 -10.08 -15.05 -24.79
C ALA A 235 -10.81 -16.23 -25.46
N SER A 236 -11.41 -16.08 -26.65
CA SER A 236 -12.23 -17.13 -27.29
C SER A 236 -11.57 -17.85 -28.47
N GLN A 237 -10.26 -18.11 -28.39
CA GLN A 237 -9.55 -18.95 -29.38
C GLN A 237 -9.17 -20.35 -28.88
N THR A 238 -9.74 -20.85 -27.78
CA THR A 238 -9.42 -22.20 -27.26
C THR A 238 -10.46 -23.28 -27.54
N THR A 239 -11.54 -23.00 -28.27
CA THR A 239 -12.54 -24.03 -28.60
C THR A 239 -12.56 -24.30 -30.10
N TYR A 240 -12.01 -25.48 -30.45
CA TYR A 240 -12.13 -26.19 -31.72
C TYR A 240 -13.55 -26.11 -32.31
N SER A 241 -13.85 -25.04 -33.03
CA SER A 241 -15.03 -24.97 -33.90
C SER A 241 -14.60 -25.13 -35.34
N ARG A 242 -14.50 -26.40 -35.75
CA ARG A 242 -14.53 -26.80 -37.15
C ARG A 242 -15.88 -26.37 -37.74
N ARG A 243 -16.01 -25.13 -38.24
CA ARG A 243 -16.91 -24.72 -39.34
C ARG A 243 -16.87 -23.19 -39.54
N ARG A 244 -16.56 -22.80 -40.78
CA ARG A 244 -16.44 -21.44 -41.35
C ARG A 244 -15.17 -20.67 -41.00
N TYR A 245 -14.24 -20.76 -41.95
CA TYR A 245 -13.16 -19.82 -42.26
C TYR A 245 -13.73 -18.38 -42.37
N ARG A 246 -13.94 -17.68 -41.26
CA ARG A 246 -14.11 -16.22 -41.28
C ARG A 246 -12.73 -15.60 -41.17
N ARG A 247 -12.32 -15.01 -42.27
CA ARG A 247 -11.01 -14.45 -42.64
C ARG A 247 -10.53 -13.25 -41.80
N THR A 248 -11.20 -12.89 -40.71
CA THR A 248 -10.94 -11.62 -40.01
C THR A 248 -10.05 -11.88 -38.80
N LEU A 249 -8.79 -11.48 -38.88
CA LEU A 249 -7.88 -11.43 -37.74
C LEU A 249 -8.49 -10.54 -36.65
N SER A 250 -8.53 -11.00 -35.41
CA SER A 250 -9.01 -10.18 -34.30
C SER A 250 -8.01 -9.05 -34.01
N PRO A 251 -8.46 -7.80 -33.78
CA PRO A 251 -7.54 -6.71 -33.46
C PRO A 251 -6.84 -6.93 -32.11
N VAL A 252 -5.73 -6.22 -31.88
CA VAL A 252 -5.02 -6.13 -30.59
C VAL A 252 -5.04 -4.71 -30.07
N LEU A 253 -4.96 -4.52 -28.75
CA LEU A 253 -4.68 -3.21 -28.19
C LEU A 253 -3.21 -2.83 -28.41
N ASP A 254 -2.96 -1.53 -28.63
CA ASP A 254 -1.61 -1.00 -28.66
C ASP A 254 -0.93 -1.16 -27.28
N LEU A 255 0.16 -1.93 -27.26
CA LEU A 255 0.94 -2.21 -26.06
C LEU A 255 2.09 -1.20 -25.84
N ASN A 256 2.23 -0.22 -26.73
CA ASN A 256 3.19 0.86 -26.54
C ASN A 256 2.77 1.83 -25.43
N GLU A 257 1.48 1.89 -25.12
CA GLU A 257 0.86 2.72 -24.09
C GLU A 257 0.34 1.84 -22.94
N PRO A 258 0.34 2.33 -21.68
CA PRO A 258 -0.23 1.57 -20.58
C PRO A 258 -1.74 1.38 -20.78
N LEU A 259 -2.24 0.17 -20.51
CA LEU A 259 -3.67 -0.18 -20.62
C LEU A 259 -4.51 0.29 -19.42
N ASN A 260 -3.96 1.20 -18.62
CA ASN A 260 -4.63 1.82 -17.49
C ASN A 260 -4.41 3.33 -17.48
N ARG A 261 -5.39 4.03 -16.89
CA ARG A 261 -5.36 5.47 -16.64
C ARG A 261 -5.74 5.69 -15.19
N LYS A 262 -5.13 6.69 -14.56
CA LYS A 262 -5.39 6.98 -13.14
C LYS A 262 -5.45 8.47 -12.91
N ASP A 263 -6.27 8.85 -11.93
CA ASP A 263 -6.30 10.19 -11.36
C ASP A 263 -6.40 10.10 -9.84
N SER A 264 -5.96 11.15 -9.17
CA SER A 264 -5.84 11.19 -7.71
C SER A 264 -6.44 12.47 -7.16
N ILE A 265 -7.14 12.36 -6.03
CA ILE A 265 -7.68 13.49 -5.28
C ILE A 265 -7.25 13.42 -3.82
N THR A 266 -7.02 14.55 -3.17
CA THR A 266 -6.68 14.61 -1.74
C THR A 266 -7.90 15.00 -0.91
N ILE A 267 -7.94 14.54 0.35
CA ILE A 267 -8.90 15.05 1.32
C ILE A 267 -8.38 16.41 1.80
N GLN A 268 -9.26 17.43 1.82
CA GLN A 268 -8.91 18.75 2.36
C GLN A 268 -8.60 18.61 3.85
N LYS A 269 -7.52 19.24 4.28
CA LYS A 269 -7.08 19.23 5.68
C LYS A 269 -6.94 20.66 6.17
N ASN A 270 -6.95 20.83 7.48
CA ASN A 270 -6.67 22.12 8.12
C ASN A 270 -5.15 22.35 8.26
N CYS A 271 -4.37 22.10 7.20
CA CYS A 271 -2.90 22.19 7.19
C CYS A 271 -2.40 23.41 6.39
N GLY A 272 -3.04 24.57 6.53
CA GLY A 272 -2.65 25.76 5.79
C GLY A 272 -2.79 25.65 4.25
N LYS A 273 -1.93 26.36 3.51
CA LYS A 273 -2.03 26.52 2.05
C LYS A 273 -1.35 25.41 1.24
N ASP A 274 -0.35 24.76 1.82
CA ASP A 274 0.39 23.65 1.22
C ASP A 274 -0.28 22.29 1.48
N ASN A 275 -1.25 22.23 2.40
CA ASN A 275 -2.07 21.05 2.69
C ASN A 275 -1.23 19.86 3.23
N ILE A 276 -0.05 20.17 3.78
CA ILE A 276 0.88 19.23 4.40
C ILE A 276 0.89 19.53 5.90
N CYS A 277 0.22 18.70 6.70
CA CYS A 277 0.20 18.90 8.15
C CYS A 277 1.54 18.53 8.76
N ILE A 278 2.20 19.52 9.35
CA ILE A 278 3.40 19.36 10.16
C ILE A 278 3.02 19.58 11.64
N PRO A 279 2.77 18.51 12.41
CA PRO A 279 2.48 18.64 13.83
C PRO A 279 3.75 18.96 14.63
N ASN A 280 3.54 19.34 15.89
CA ASN A 280 4.61 19.48 16.88
C ASN A 280 4.09 18.84 18.16
N LEU A 281 4.31 17.53 18.30
CA LEU A 281 3.79 16.76 19.42
C LEU A 281 4.81 16.79 20.55
N ARG A 282 4.33 17.10 21.75
CA ARG A 282 5.17 17.17 22.95
C ARG A 282 4.52 16.42 24.08
N ILE A 283 5.32 15.61 24.76
CA ILE A 283 4.88 14.84 25.93
C ILE A 283 5.49 15.34 27.22
N THR A 284 4.70 15.30 28.29
CA THR A 284 5.15 15.48 29.66
C THR A 284 4.51 14.40 30.53
N ALA A 285 5.33 13.50 31.05
CA ALA A 285 4.94 12.41 31.95
C ALA A 285 5.63 12.57 33.30
N ILE A 286 4.85 12.66 34.38
CA ILE A 286 5.33 12.90 35.74
C ILE A 286 4.75 11.86 36.70
N PRO A 287 5.57 11.11 37.47
CA PRO A 287 5.08 10.17 38.45
C PRO A 287 4.56 10.90 39.69
N ASN A 288 3.57 10.31 40.36
CA ASN A 288 3.03 10.87 41.60
C ASN A 288 4.03 10.88 42.77
N VAL A 289 5.07 10.05 42.69
CA VAL A 289 6.12 9.92 43.70
C VAL A 289 7.50 10.02 43.08
N LYS A 290 8.44 10.64 43.81
CA LYS A 290 9.86 10.70 43.41
C LYS A 290 10.59 9.37 43.61
N ARG A 291 10.16 8.58 44.59
CA ARG A 291 10.64 7.24 44.92
C ARG A 291 9.48 6.42 45.46
N TYR A 292 9.41 5.15 45.10
CA TYR A 292 8.32 4.27 45.51
C TYR A 292 8.74 3.39 46.68
N LEU A 293 8.02 3.47 47.81
CA LEU A 293 8.25 2.63 48.97
C LEU A 293 7.68 1.22 48.73
N LEU A 294 8.55 0.22 48.68
CA LEU A 294 8.17 -1.17 48.49
C LEU A 294 7.34 -1.67 49.68
N GLY A 295 6.10 -2.10 49.43
CA GLY A 295 5.19 -2.61 50.46
C GLY A 295 4.18 -1.59 51.03
N SER A 296 4.29 -0.32 50.65
CA SER A 296 3.39 0.77 51.10
C SER A 296 1.92 0.62 50.71
N LYS A 297 1.60 -0.25 49.74
CA LYS A 297 0.28 -0.42 49.09
C LYS A 297 -0.24 0.84 48.37
N GLU A 298 0.54 1.92 48.30
CA GLU A 298 0.18 3.12 47.56
C GLU A 298 0.12 2.83 46.06
N ARG A 299 -0.82 3.46 45.35
CA ARG A 299 -0.90 3.33 43.89
C ARG A 299 0.16 4.22 43.26
N LEU A 300 0.92 3.64 42.32
CA LEU A 300 1.79 4.41 41.44
C LEU A 300 0.94 4.90 40.27
N PHE A 301 1.02 6.18 39.93
CA PHE A 301 0.45 6.67 38.69
C PHE A 301 1.40 7.63 38.00
N VAL A 302 1.33 7.64 36.67
CA VAL A 302 2.05 8.57 35.82
C VAL A 302 1.03 9.52 35.24
N ASP A 303 1.17 10.80 35.56
CA ASP A 303 0.37 11.89 35.01
C ASP A 303 0.94 12.28 33.65
N VAL A 304 0.16 12.07 32.58
CA VAL A 304 0.59 12.21 31.20
C VAL A 304 -0.18 13.34 30.53
N VAL A 305 0.57 14.32 30.03
CA VAL A 305 0.06 15.44 29.23
C VAL A 305 0.71 15.37 27.86
N VAL A 306 -0.11 15.30 26.82
CA VAL A 306 0.34 15.39 25.42
C VAL A 306 -0.28 16.64 24.80
N ILE A 307 0.54 17.50 24.21
CA ILE A 307 0.11 18.72 23.53
C ILE A 307 0.54 18.68 22.07
N ASN A 308 -0.29 19.21 21.18
CA ASN A 308 0.07 19.48 19.80
C ASN A 308 0.23 21.00 19.59
N GLU A 309 1.47 21.48 19.51
CA GLU A 309 1.78 22.91 19.31
C GLU A 309 1.89 23.28 17.81
N GLY A 310 1.71 22.31 16.91
CA GLY A 310 1.83 22.46 15.45
C GLY A 310 0.49 22.44 14.74
N GLU A 311 0.44 21.86 13.55
CA GLU A 311 -0.81 21.60 12.81
C GLU A 311 -1.45 20.26 13.21
N ASP A 312 -2.62 19.95 12.66
CA ASP A 312 -3.38 18.73 12.98
C ASP A 312 -2.54 17.44 12.80
N ALA A 313 -2.44 16.63 13.86
CA ALA A 313 -1.71 15.36 13.84
C ALA A 313 -2.67 14.18 13.60
N PHE A 314 -2.53 13.48 12.48
CA PHE A 314 -3.37 12.33 12.13
C PHE A 314 -2.81 11.03 12.69
N GLU A 315 -3.71 10.16 13.15
CA GLU A 315 -3.38 8.90 13.84
C GLU A 315 -2.33 9.13 14.95
N ALA A 316 -2.58 10.13 15.80
CA ALA A 316 -1.73 10.43 16.94
C ALA A 316 -1.89 9.33 18.00
N VAL A 317 -0.76 8.82 18.47
CA VAL A 317 -0.65 7.65 19.35
C VAL A 317 0.27 7.97 20.52
N PHE A 318 -0.07 7.47 21.69
CA PHE A 318 0.78 7.40 22.88
C PHE A 318 1.17 5.95 23.16
N ASP A 319 2.47 5.71 23.32
CA ASP A 319 3.04 4.41 23.68
C ASP A 319 3.85 4.51 24.98
N MET A 320 3.56 3.64 25.95
CA MET A 320 4.33 3.52 27.17
C MET A 320 4.72 2.07 27.44
N LYS A 321 6.01 1.79 27.45
CA LYS A 321 6.53 0.47 27.82
C LYS A 321 6.48 0.29 29.33
N VAL A 322 5.75 -0.71 29.80
CA VAL A 322 5.62 -1.01 31.22
C VAL A 322 6.75 -1.95 31.66
N PRO A 323 7.60 -1.56 32.62
CA PRO A 323 8.71 -2.38 33.08
C PRO A 323 8.22 -3.62 33.84
N PRO A 324 9.06 -4.68 33.94
CA PRO A 324 8.74 -5.83 34.76
C PRO A 324 8.56 -5.41 36.22
N GLY A 325 7.54 -5.97 36.87
CA GLY A 325 7.23 -5.67 38.27
C GLY A 325 6.20 -4.60 38.51
N ILE A 326 5.56 -4.17 37.45
CA ILE A 326 4.39 -3.31 37.50
C ILE A 326 3.30 -3.94 36.65
N ASN A 327 2.09 -4.00 37.21
CA ASN A 327 0.90 -4.33 36.45
C ASN A 327 0.17 -3.04 36.07
N TYR A 328 -0.29 -2.97 34.83
CA TYR A 328 -1.22 -1.94 34.40
C TYR A 328 -2.60 -2.19 35.00
N VAL A 329 -3.24 -1.15 35.52
CA VAL A 329 -4.58 -1.21 36.10
C VAL A 329 -5.60 -0.61 35.14
N ASN A 330 -5.51 0.69 34.87
CA ASN A 330 -6.39 1.41 33.96
C ASN A 330 -5.80 2.78 33.60
N ILE A 331 -6.43 3.49 32.66
CA ILE A 331 -6.24 4.93 32.47
C ILE A 331 -7.41 5.72 33.08
N GLU A 332 -7.11 6.93 33.56
CA GLU A 332 -8.09 7.87 34.08
C GLU A 332 -7.95 9.22 33.37
N ARG A 333 -8.99 9.65 32.67
CA ARG A 333 -9.02 10.91 31.91
C ARG A 333 -9.20 12.10 32.86
N VAL A 334 -8.30 13.09 32.76
CA VAL A 334 -8.25 14.29 33.62
C VAL A 334 -8.70 15.55 32.85
N ASP A 335 -8.71 15.48 31.53
CA ASP A 335 -9.19 16.51 30.61
C ASP A 335 -10.68 16.87 30.85
N VAL A 336 -10.95 18.18 30.92
CA VAL A 336 -12.29 18.74 31.15
C VAL A 336 -13.16 18.65 29.88
N GLU A 337 -12.56 18.88 28.72
CA GLU A 337 -13.19 18.77 27.40
C GLU A 337 -12.81 17.43 26.76
N ARG A 338 -13.75 16.48 26.72
CA ARG A 338 -13.54 15.13 26.15
C ARG A 338 -13.72 15.08 24.63
N ASP A 339 -13.36 16.16 23.94
CA ASP A 339 -13.54 16.29 22.49
C ASP A 339 -12.71 15.27 21.71
N VAL A 340 -11.56 14.90 22.28
CA VAL A 340 -10.67 13.88 21.71
C VAL A 340 -11.01 12.53 22.32
N LEU A 341 -11.28 11.54 21.47
CA LEU A 341 -11.53 10.17 21.90
C LEU A 341 -10.20 9.48 22.19
N VAL A 342 -9.98 9.07 23.45
CA VAL A 342 -8.81 8.28 23.85
C VAL A 342 -9.22 6.82 24.03
N GLN A 343 -8.56 5.91 23.30
CA GLN A 343 -8.77 4.46 23.42
C GLN A 343 -7.44 3.75 23.61
N CYS A 344 -7.32 2.96 24.68
CA CYS A 344 -6.07 2.27 25.02
C CYS A 344 -6.22 0.75 24.95
N SER A 345 -5.18 0.09 24.44
CA SER A 345 -4.99 -1.35 24.50
C SER A 345 -4.00 -1.69 25.61
N ALA A 346 -4.40 -2.61 26.49
CA ALA A 346 -3.61 -2.96 27.67
C ALA A 346 -2.27 -3.63 27.29
N PRO A 347 -1.21 -3.44 28.09
CA PRO A 347 0.07 -4.13 27.91
C PRO A 347 -0.11 -5.66 27.90
N SER A 348 0.52 -6.31 26.91
CA SER A 348 0.49 -7.75 26.74
C SER A 348 1.84 -8.27 26.23
N PHE A 349 2.07 -9.56 26.34
CA PHE A 349 3.28 -10.17 25.78
C PHE A 349 3.39 -9.97 24.27
N ILE A 350 2.25 -9.88 23.56
CA ILE A 350 2.18 -9.71 22.10
C ILE A 350 2.67 -8.32 21.69
N ASN A 351 2.36 -7.28 22.46
CA ASN A 351 2.77 -5.89 22.18
C ASN A 351 4.02 -5.47 22.98
N ASN A 352 4.86 -6.43 23.40
CA ASN A 352 6.10 -6.18 24.13
C ASN A 352 5.88 -5.40 25.45
N ASN A 353 4.77 -5.67 26.15
CA ASN A 353 4.32 -5.00 27.37
C ASN A 353 4.15 -3.47 27.20
N THR A 354 3.67 -3.02 26.05
CA THR A 354 3.45 -1.60 25.75
C THR A 354 1.98 -1.25 25.94
N LEU A 355 1.69 -0.20 26.71
CA LEU A 355 0.39 0.44 26.73
C LEU A 355 0.31 1.33 25.49
N HIS A 356 -0.61 1.01 24.59
CA HIS A 356 -0.78 1.74 23.33
C HIS A 356 -2.14 2.43 23.33
N CYS A 357 -2.16 3.76 23.17
CA CYS A 357 -3.35 4.59 23.23
C CYS A 357 -3.50 5.44 21.95
N ASP A 358 -4.64 5.30 21.27
CA ASP A 358 -5.07 6.23 20.23
C ASP A 358 -5.47 7.55 20.93
N ILE A 359 -4.78 8.65 20.61
CA ILE A 359 -4.97 9.98 21.23
C ILE A 359 -5.45 11.06 20.24
N GLY A 360 -5.86 10.68 19.03
CA GLY A 360 -6.55 11.58 18.10
C GLY A 360 -6.41 11.21 16.62
N ASN A 361 -7.46 11.46 15.83
CA ASN A 361 -7.41 11.30 14.36
C ASN A 361 -8.32 12.31 13.61
N PRO A 362 -7.93 13.60 13.54
CA PRO A 362 -6.66 14.15 14.04
C PRO A 362 -6.70 14.53 15.54
N LEU A 363 -5.53 14.70 16.14
CA LEU A 363 -5.31 15.53 17.32
C LEU A 363 -5.12 16.98 16.83
N PRO A 364 -6.09 17.88 17.04
CA PRO A 364 -6.06 19.21 16.44
C PRO A 364 -4.90 20.08 16.94
N LYS A 365 -4.58 21.12 16.16
CA LYS A 365 -3.69 22.20 16.62
C LYS A 365 -4.11 22.75 17.99
N GLU A 366 -3.12 22.99 18.85
CA GLU A 366 -3.25 23.57 20.20
C GLU A 366 -4.12 22.75 21.18
N LYS A 367 -4.57 21.55 20.80
CA LYS A 367 -5.29 20.66 21.72
C LYS A 367 -4.33 19.88 22.61
N THR A 368 -4.77 19.65 23.83
CA THR A 368 -4.04 18.90 24.87
C THR A 368 -4.87 17.70 25.31
N VAL A 369 -4.22 16.55 25.44
CA VAL A 369 -4.79 15.30 25.97
C VAL A 369 -4.13 15.02 27.32
N HIS A 370 -4.94 14.91 28.37
CA HIS A 370 -4.46 14.74 29.74
C HIS A 370 -5.11 13.54 30.42
N PHE A 371 -4.31 12.56 30.80
CA PHE A 371 -4.77 11.36 31.53
C PHE A 371 -3.70 10.83 32.47
N LYS A 372 -4.14 10.07 33.47
CA LYS A 372 -3.28 9.34 34.41
C LYS A 372 -3.25 7.87 34.03
N VAL A 373 -2.06 7.28 34.01
CA VAL A 373 -1.90 5.83 33.90
C VAL A 373 -1.76 5.25 35.29
N LEU A 374 -2.72 4.42 35.71
CA LEU A 374 -2.74 3.77 37.01
C LEU A 374 -1.97 2.45 36.95
N LEU A 375 -1.01 2.30 37.87
CA LEU A 375 -0.07 1.21 37.91
C LEU A 375 -0.05 0.56 39.30
N GLN A 376 0.12 -0.75 39.34
CA GLN A 376 0.22 -1.52 40.57
C GLN A 376 1.56 -2.27 40.64
N PRO A 377 2.53 -1.75 41.42
CA PRO A 377 3.79 -2.42 41.65
C PRO A 377 3.64 -3.73 42.42
N PHE A 378 4.42 -4.75 42.05
CA PHE A 378 4.53 -6.02 42.76
C PHE A 378 6.00 -6.46 42.86
N HIS A 379 6.28 -7.43 43.73
CA HIS A 379 7.64 -7.92 43.96
C HIS A 379 7.92 -9.23 43.23
N LYS A 380 9.10 -9.35 42.63
CA LYS A 380 9.65 -10.57 41.98
C LYS A 380 11.15 -10.56 42.21
N ALA A 381 11.72 -11.73 42.48
CA ALA A 381 13.16 -11.88 42.62
C ALA A 381 13.89 -11.44 41.33
N GLY A 382 15.00 -10.71 41.47
CA GLY A 382 15.83 -10.27 40.34
C GLY A 382 15.40 -8.95 39.68
N MET A 383 14.47 -8.20 40.27
CA MET A 383 14.13 -6.86 39.79
C MET A 383 15.27 -5.85 40.03
N LYS A 384 15.37 -4.86 39.14
CA LYS A 384 16.22 -3.67 39.36
C LYS A 384 15.65 -2.83 40.52
N ALA A 385 16.51 -2.05 41.18
CA ALA A 385 16.12 -1.10 42.23
C ALA A 385 15.41 0.18 41.70
N ARG A 386 14.84 0.13 40.49
CA ARG A 386 14.14 1.24 39.84
C ARG A 386 13.19 0.72 38.77
N TYR A 387 12.09 1.43 38.59
CA TYR A 387 11.19 1.28 37.44
C TYR A 387 11.62 2.25 36.35
N GLU A 388 11.79 1.75 35.13
CA GLU A 388 12.21 2.50 33.95
C GLU A 388 11.07 2.43 32.93
N PHE A 389 10.51 3.59 32.56
CA PHE A 389 9.43 3.70 31.58
C PHE A 389 9.97 4.40 30.34
N ASP A 390 9.79 3.77 29.19
CA ASP A 390 10.04 4.38 27.89
C ASP A 390 8.69 4.85 27.34
N ILE A 391 8.56 6.16 27.15
CA ILE A 391 7.30 6.80 26.77
C ILE A 391 7.54 7.55 25.47
N ALA A 392 6.67 7.35 24.49
CA ALA A 392 6.74 7.99 23.19
C ALA A 392 5.35 8.46 22.75
N VAL A 393 5.33 9.56 22.01
CA VAL A 393 4.16 9.99 21.22
C VAL A 393 4.58 9.98 19.75
N ASN A 394 3.67 9.55 18.88
CA ASN A 394 3.91 9.48 17.46
C ASN A 394 2.66 9.83 16.65
N SER A 395 2.82 10.17 15.38
CA SER A 395 1.73 10.33 14.42
C SER A 395 2.15 9.82 13.04
N THR A 396 1.20 9.74 12.10
CA THR A 396 1.53 9.39 10.70
C THR A 396 2.07 10.57 9.89
N ASN A 397 1.99 11.78 10.43
CA ASN A 397 2.51 12.98 9.81
C ASN A 397 4.03 13.11 9.96
N PRO A 398 4.72 13.70 8.98
CA PRO A 398 6.11 14.09 9.15
C PRO A 398 6.20 15.27 10.12
N GLU A 399 6.98 15.11 11.18
CA GLU A 399 7.35 16.19 12.11
C GLU A 399 8.76 16.72 11.81
N ASN A 400 9.03 17.98 12.16
CA ASN A 400 10.36 18.56 12.03
C ASN A 400 11.37 17.86 12.96
N ILE A 401 12.55 17.52 12.41
CA ILE A 401 13.62 16.82 13.15
C ILE A 401 14.04 17.58 14.41
N THR A 402 13.96 18.91 14.40
CA THR A 402 14.34 19.78 15.52
C THR A 402 13.38 19.72 16.70
N SER A 403 12.10 19.46 16.47
CA SER A 403 11.10 19.34 17.54
C SER A 403 10.94 17.89 17.99
N SER A 404 11.12 16.91 17.10
CA SER A 404 10.85 15.49 17.38
C SER A 404 11.54 14.86 18.60
N GLY A 405 12.52 15.53 19.22
CA GLY A 405 13.17 15.04 20.44
C GLY A 405 12.29 15.10 21.69
N ASP A 406 11.29 15.98 21.75
CA ASP A 406 10.39 16.13 22.90
C ASP A 406 9.14 15.22 22.85
N ASN A 407 9.06 14.39 21.81
CA ASN A 407 8.11 13.29 21.65
C ASN A 407 8.44 12.07 22.51
N PHE A 408 9.68 11.96 22.99
CA PHE A 408 10.15 10.83 23.79
C PHE A 408 10.55 11.28 25.19
N GLN A 409 10.14 10.51 26.19
CA GLN A 409 10.56 10.71 27.56
C GLN A 409 10.91 9.38 28.23
N HIS A 410 12.12 9.31 28.78
CA HIS A 410 12.54 8.22 29.65
C HIS A 410 12.33 8.61 31.11
N LEU A 411 11.44 7.90 31.79
CA LEU A 411 11.09 8.16 33.18
C LEU A 411 11.64 7.07 34.10
N VAL A 412 12.29 7.48 35.20
CA VAL A 412 12.87 6.56 36.18
C VAL A 412 12.28 6.83 37.56
N VAL A 413 11.72 5.79 38.19
CA VAL A 413 11.20 5.83 39.57
C VAL A 413 12.01 4.87 40.44
N PRO A 414 12.93 5.37 41.30
CA PRO A 414 13.68 4.54 42.23
C PRO A 414 12.77 3.79 43.22
N ILE A 415 13.16 2.56 43.55
CA ILE A 415 12.51 1.76 44.58
C ILE A 415 13.23 1.98 45.91
N TRP A 416 12.48 2.32 46.94
CA TRP A 416 12.96 2.50 48.31
C TRP A 416 12.46 1.36 49.19
N VAL A 417 13.34 0.84 50.05
CA VAL A 417 13.00 -0.21 51.01
C VAL A 417 13.29 0.34 52.40
N GLU A 418 12.31 0.24 53.28
CA GLU A 418 12.40 0.62 54.68
C GLU A 418 12.08 -0.61 55.52
N THR A 419 12.81 -0.79 56.63
CA THR A 419 12.65 -1.94 57.51
C THR A 419 12.72 -1.47 58.96
N ASP A 420 11.70 -1.83 59.73
CA ASP A 420 11.64 -1.56 61.17
C ASP A 420 12.13 -2.81 61.91
N LEU A 421 13.38 -2.77 62.36
CA LEU A 421 14.01 -3.89 63.05
C LEU A 421 13.94 -3.65 64.56
N ILE A 422 13.06 -4.40 65.24
CA ILE A 422 12.90 -4.34 66.70
C ILE A 422 13.65 -5.50 67.33
N LEU A 423 14.70 -5.20 68.09
CA LEU A 423 15.41 -6.18 68.91
C LEU A 423 14.84 -6.17 70.33
N GLN A 424 14.30 -7.31 70.78
CA GLN A 424 13.80 -7.47 72.15
C GLN A 424 14.63 -8.53 72.88
N GLY A 425 15.07 -8.20 74.11
CA GLY A 425 15.80 -9.11 74.98
C GLY A 425 15.05 -9.35 76.28
N SER A 426 15.03 -10.60 76.76
CA SER A 426 14.47 -10.98 78.06
C SER A 426 15.40 -11.94 78.78
N SER A 427 15.60 -11.77 80.09
CA SER A 427 16.37 -12.70 80.94
C SER A 427 15.45 -13.72 81.62
N HIS A 428 15.84 -14.99 81.65
CA HIS A 428 15.14 -16.05 82.38
C HIS A 428 16.11 -16.88 83.24
N PRO A 429 16.02 -16.81 84.59
CA PRO A 429 15.07 -15.98 85.35
C PRO A 429 15.42 -14.49 85.27
N ALA A 430 14.42 -13.63 85.43
CA ALA A 430 14.60 -12.18 85.42
C ALA A 430 15.46 -11.69 86.60
N MET A 431 15.45 -12.43 87.71
CA MET A 431 16.31 -12.22 88.88
C MET A 431 16.72 -13.58 89.47
N VAL A 432 17.95 -13.67 89.97
CA VAL A 432 18.43 -14.80 90.77
C VAL A 432 18.70 -14.30 92.19
N HIS A 433 18.01 -14.85 93.18
CA HIS A 433 18.25 -14.53 94.59
C HIS A 433 19.28 -15.49 95.18
N TYR A 434 20.41 -14.95 95.65
CA TYR A 434 21.40 -15.71 96.39
C TYR A 434 21.15 -15.59 97.89
N ASN A 435 21.01 -16.71 98.59
CA ASN A 435 20.90 -16.71 100.03
C ASN A 435 22.30 -16.80 100.65
N THR A 436 22.81 -15.70 101.21
CA THR A 436 24.12 -15.63 101.86
C THR A 436 24.22 -16.47 103.15
N SER A 437 23.08 -16.86 103.76
CA SER A 437 23.05 -17.76 104.92
C SER A 437 23.27 -19.24 104.59
N LEU A 438 23.30 -19.63 103.29
CA LEU A 438 23.73 -20.97 102.84
C LEU A 438 25.25 -21.09 102.67
N TYR A 439 26.00 -20.00 102.85
CA TYR A 439 27.45 -19.92 102.62
C TYR A 439 28.23 -19.45 103.85
N SER A 440 27.67 -19.56 105.06
CA SER A 440 28.40 -19.32 106.32
C SER A 440 29.18 -20.56 106.76
N GLU A 441 30.48 -20.53 106.43
CA GLU A 441 31.64 -21.15 107.09
C GLU A 441 31.58 -22.62 107.55
N ASN A 442 32.15 -23.53 106.74
CA ASN A 442 33.06 -24.55 107.27
C ASN A 442 34.47 -23.94 107.32
N LYS A 443 34.88 -23.50 108.53
CA LYS A 443 36.27 -23.21 108.88
C LYS A 443 36.81 -24.36 109.71
#